data_AF-K1S2A5-F1
#
_entry.id   AF-K1S2A5-F1
#
_cell.length_a   1.000
_cell.length_b   1.000
_cell.length_c   1.000
_cell.angle_alpha   90.00
_cell.angle_beta   90.00
_cell.angle_gamma   90.00
#
_symmetry.space_group_name_H-M   'P 1'
#
loop_
_entity.id
_entity.type
_entity.pdbx_description
1 polymer ?
#
loop_
_entity_poly.entity_id
_entity_poly.type
_entity_poly.pdbx_seq_one_letter_code
_entity_poly.pdbx_strand_id
1 'polypeptide(L)' 'MSKSPKKSKSLTRAGNRPATISAQQTIPYVRMLPDGICQLPGGVYTKTLEYEDINYSVASAEDQAAIFGGWSSW' A
#
# COMPACT_ATOMS: atom_id res chain seq x y z
N MET A 1 -1.43 -18.31 -17.54
CA MET A 1 -2.78 -18.33 -16.94
C MET A 1 -3.23 -16.89 -16.71
N SER A 2 -4.11 -16.36 -17.56
CA SER A 2 -4.63 -14.99 -17.46
C SER A 2 -5.66 -14.90 -16.34
N LYS A 3 -5.37 -14.18 -15.26
CA LYS A 3 -6.36 -13.92 -14.20
C LYS A 3 -7.43 -12.98 -14.75
N SER A 4 -8.69 -13.43 -14.72
CA SER A 4 -9.86 -12.65 -15.15
C SER A 4 -9.97 -11.32 -14.38
N PRO A 5 -10.40 -10.21 -15.03
CA PRO A 5 -10.56 -8.93 -14.35
C PRO A 5 -11.67 -9.02 -13.30
N LYS A 6 -11.39 -8.59 -12.07
CA LYS A 6 -12.38 -8.53 -10.99
C LYS A 6 -13.48 -7.53 -11.38
N LYS A 7 -14.72 -8.01 -11.42
CA LYS A 7 -15.93 -7.23 -11.74
C LYS A 7 -16.06 -6.05 -10.76
N SER A 8 -16.00 -4.82 -11.27
CA SER A 8 -16.27 -3.62 -10.48
C SER A 8 -17.71 -3.67 -9.96
N LYS A 9 -17.91 -3.55 -8.64
CA LYS A 9 -19.25 -3.53 -8.03
C LYS A 9 -19.97 -2.28 -8.54
N SER A 10 -21.13 -2.43 -9.20
CA SER A 10 -21.87 -1.28 -9.72
C SER A 10 -22.28 -0.34 -8.58
N LEU A 11 -21.97 0.94 -8.72
CA LEU A 11 -22.29 2.00 -7.76
C LEU A 11 -23.78 2.40 -7.76
N THR A 12 -24.65 1.63 -8.42
CA THR A 12 -26.09 1.90 -8.48
C THR A 12 -26.83 1.13 -7.40
N ARG A 13 -27.53 1.84 -6.51
CA ARG A 13 -28.48 1.23 -5.57
C ARG A 13 -29.66 0.66 -6.37
N ALA A 14 -30.34 -0.36 -5.84
CA ALA A 14 -31.61 -0.81 -6.41
C ALA A 14 -32.57 0.39 -6.51
N GLY A 15 -33.04 0.70 -7.72
CA GLY A 15 -34.00 1.80 -7.97
C GLY A 15 -33.48 3.03 -8.74
N ASN A 16 -32.43 2.92 -9.56
CA ASN A 16 -31.99 3.96 -10.51
C ASN A 16 -31.66 5.35 -9.88
N ARG A 17 -31.41 5.38 -8.58
CA ARG A 17 -30.93 6.57 -7.86
C ARG A 17 -29.40 6.50 -7.78
N PRO A 18 -28.67 7.61 -8.04
CA PRO A 18 -27.23 7.62 -7.80
C PRO A 18 -27.00 7.25 -6.34
N ALA A 19 -26.25 6.18 -6.09
CA ALA A 19 -25.84 5.91 -4.73
C ALA A 19 -24.98 7.09 -4.29
N THR A 20 -25.27 7.66 -3.12
CA THR A 20 -24.39 8.65 -2.51
C THR A 20 -23.04 7.98 -2.32
N ILE A 21 -22.05 8.37 -3.14
CA ILE A 21 -20.71 7.82 -3.07
C ILE A 21 -20.06 8.42 -1.83
N SER A 22 -19.69 7.58 -0.86
CA SER A 22 -18.98 8.06 0.32
C SER A 22 -17.56 8.48 -0.07
N ALA A 23 -16.97 9.44 0.66
CA ALA A 23 -15.59 9.84 0.41
C ALA A 23 -14.64 8.62 0.43
N GLN A 24 -14.87 7.65 1.31
CA GLN A 24 -14.11 6.40 1.39
C GLN A 24 -14.20 5.55 0.11
N GLN A 25 -15.33 5.57 -0.59
CA GLN A 25 -15.51 4.88 -1.88
C GLN A 25 -14.77 5.58 -3.03
N THR A 26 -14.37 6.83 -2.85
CA THR A 26 -13.61 7.59 -3.85
C THR A 26 -12.10 7.47 -3.70
N ILE A 27 -11.60 6.99 -2.56
CA ILE A 27 -10.15 6.91 -2.30
C ILE A 27 -9.54 5.78 -3.15
N PRO A 28 -8.66 6.08 -4.12
CA PRO A 28 -8.13 5.08 -5.04
C PRO A 28 -6.91 4.37 -4.43
N TYR A 29 -7.14 3.45 -3.50
CA TYR A 29 -6.09 2.55 -3.00
C TYR A 29 -6.32 1.10 -3.46
N VAL A 30 -5.23 0.37 -3.69
CA VAL A 30 -5.21 -1.06 -4.05
C VAL A 30 -5.51 -1.93 -2.83
N ARG A 31 -4.83 -1.66 -1.71
CA ARG A 31 -5.09 -2.28 -0.40
C ARG A 31 -4.63 -1.37 0.73
N MET A 32 -5.28 -1.50 1.88
CA MET A 32 -4.82 -0.94 3.15
C MET A 32 -4.13 -2.07 3.93
N LEU A 33 -2.93 -1.80 4.42
CA LEU A 33 -2.14 -2.70 5.27
C LEU A 33 -2.66 -2.63 6.73
N PRO A 34 -2.39 -3.65 7.57
CA PRO A 34 -2.85 -3.68 8.96
C PRO A 34 -2.37 -2.49 9.81
N ASP A 35 -1.24 -1.89 9.43
CA ASP A 35 -0.65 -0.70 10.04
C ASP A 35 -1.25 0.63 9.55
N GLY A 36 -2.24 0.58 8.65
CA GLY A 36 -2.91 1.75 8.08
C GLY A 36 -2.23 2.33 6.83
N ILE A 37 -1.11 1.76 6.35
CA ILE A 37 -0.47 2.22 5.12
C ILE A 37 -1.30 1.78 3.90
N CYS A 38 -1.60 2.71 3.00
CA CYS A 38 -2.31 2.40 1.77
C CYS A 38 -1.33 2.20 0.61
N GLN A 39 -1.49 1.09 -0.11
CA GLN A 39 -0.89 0.90 -1.42
C GLN A 39 -1.76 1.60 -2.45
N LEU A 40 -1.18 2.50 -3.24
CA LEU A 40 -1.84 3.18 -4.36
C LEU A 40 -1.48 2.48 -5.68
N PRO A 41 -2.23 2.73 -6.77
CA PRO A 41 -1.84 2.28 -8.11
C PRO A 41 -0.42 2.73 -8.48
N GLY A 42 0.30 1.94 -9.28
CA GLY A 42 1.68 2.26 -9.68
C GLY A 42 2.75 1.83 -8.67
N GLY A 43 2.39 1.08 -7.62
CA GLY A 43 3.36 0.53 -6.66
C GLY A 43 3.86 1.54 -5.63
N VAL A 44 3.18 2.68 -5.49
CA VAL A 44 3.49 3.71 -4.49
C VAL A 44 2.67 3.51 -3.22
N TYR A 45 3.17 4.03 -2.10
CA TYR A 45 2.56 3.88 -0.78
C TYR A 45 2.33 5.26 -0.16
N THR A 46 1.30 5.41 0.68
CA THR A 46 1.01 6.69 1.37
C THR A 46 2.09 7.09 2.37
N LYS A 47 2.94 6.14 2.76
CA LYS A 47 4.14 6.37 3.56
C LYS A 47 5.27 5.58 2.95
N THR A 48 6.34 6.27 2.58
CA THR A 48 7.60 5.70 2.10
C THR A 48 8.71 6.17 3.04
N LEU A 49 9.78 5.38 3.14
CA LEU A 49 10.92 5.71 3.96
C LEU A 49 12.17 5.44 3.12
N GLU A 50 12.94 6.49 2.88
CA GLU A 50 14.21 6.45 2.16
C GLU A 50 15.33 6.58 3.19
N TYR A 51 16.31 5.68 3.13
CA TYR A 51 17.47 5.69 4.01
C TYR A 51 18.73 6.02 3.19
N GLU A 52 19.34 7.17 3.47
CA GLU A 52 20.67 7.52 2.99
C GLU A 52 21.61 7.63 4.20
N ASP A 53 22.01 6.50 4.75
CA ASP A 53 23.02 6.44 5.82
C ASP A 53 24.33 5.89 5.26
N ILE A 54 25.39 6.69 5.37
CA ILE A 54 26.75 6.31 4.97
C ILE A 54 27.20 5.09 5.77
N ASN A 55 26.90 5.04 7.07
CA ASN A 55 27.30 3.94 7.94
C ASN A 55 26.63 2.63 7.52
N TYR A 56 25.35 2.69 7.13
CA TYR A 56 24.65 1.53 6.60
C TYR A 56 25.21 1.09 5.23
N SER A 57 25.53 2.06 4.37
CA SER A 57 26.07 1.80 3.02
C SER A 57 27.45 1.14 3.05
N VAL A 58 28.30 1.47 4.03
CA VAL A 58 29.63 0.86 4.20
C VAL A 58 29.62 -0.37 5.11
N ALA A 59 28.49 -0.70 5.75
CA ALA A 59 28.36 -1.86 6.61
C ALA A 59 28.43 -3.17 5.81
N SER A 60 28.81 -4.25 6.49
CA SER A 60 28.79 -5.59 5.90
C SER A 60 27.35 -6.04 5.58
N ALA A 61 27.18 -7.03 4.70
CA ALA A 61 25.85 -7.56 4.39
C ALA A 61 25.15 -8.15 5.63
N GLU A 62 25.92 -8.73 6.57
CA GLU A 62 25.40 -9.24 7.83
C GLU A 62 24.92 -8.11 8.74
N ASP A 63 25.71 -7.04 8.87
CA ASP A 63 25.35 -5.86 9.66
C ASP A 63 24.15 -5.12 9.06
N GLN A 64 24.06 -4.99 7.74
CA GLN A 64 22.91 -4.39 7.06
C GLN A 64 21.63 -5.16 7.39
N ALA A 65 21.68 -6.50 7.33
CA ALA A 65 20.54 -7.34 7.70
C ALA A 65 20.17 -7.19 9.19
N ALA A 66 21.16 -7.09 10.08
CA ALA A 66 20.94 -6.89 11.51
C ALA A 66 20.33 -5.51 11.82
N ILE A 67 20.86 -4.43 11.22
CA ILE A 67 20.34 -3.06 11.37
C ILE A 67 18.90 -2.99 10.87
N PHE A 68 18.63 -3.48 9.66
CA PHE A 68 17.28 -3.48 9.10
C PHE A 68 16.33 -4.33 9.95
N GLY A 69 16.77 -5.51 10.40
CA GLY A 69 15.98 -6.39 11.27
C GLY A 69 15.59 -5.70 12.59
N GLY A 70 16.52 -4.99 13.23
CA GLY A 70 16.26 -4.26 14.48
C GLY A 70 15.27 -3.10 14.34
N TRP A 71 15.17 -2.48 13.17
CA TRP A 71 14.18 -1.42 12.91
C TRP A 71 12.82 -1.94 12.44
N SER A 72 12.81 -3.07 11.75
CA SER A 72 11.60 -3.65 11.15
C SER A 72 10.90 -4.70 12.03
N SER A 73 11.51 -5.11 13.15
CA SER A 73 10.86 -5.96 14.15
C SER A 73 9.88 -5.14 15.01
N TRP A 74 8.61 -5.15 14.62
CA TRP A 74 7.46 -4.76 15.47
C TRP A 74 6.66 -5.98 15.88
#